data_AF-A0A4S4KT63-F1
#
_entry.id   AF-A0A4S4KT63-F1
#
_cell.length_a   1.000
_cell.length_b   1.000
_cell.length_c   1.000
_cell.angle_alpha   90.00
_cell.angle_beta   90.00
_cell.angle_gamma   90.00
#
_symmetry.space_group_name_H-M   'P 1'
#
loop_
_entity.id
_entity.type
_entity.pdbx_description
1 polymer ?
#
loop_
_entity_poly.entity_id
_entity_poly.type
_entity_poly.pdbx_seq_one_letter_code
_entity_poly.pdbx_strand_id
1 'polypeptide(L)'
;MHTPKQELSTLSLSVDYWVQSLRHRDETEAQSAESKQDSRIYVNTNAPFSAIVCGVQGSGKSHTVAVLLENMFVCNTPQIGSLEKPLSGLVLHVGEGGPDSQPSEAAWIGSAMIDSAVVPPITVYVSPSSLNTMQSVYAKVGSHVTVKPLLFNESELDAKAFLSLMAIGSSEGAPLYMQTILSILRELGERYTYQEFMIRLERKKQDLLPSQLTGLKQRMELLESFLEKPAYGKKQQAAPVRFAAGQLTIVDLSDPFIDSGSACGFFEILTRLFVRANVNTGKVLVVDEAHKYLTANVLKGESGLTKELSSLVRQQRHQAMRVIISTQAL
;
A
#
# COMPACT_ATOMS: atom_id res chain seq x y z
N MET A 1 36.60 -38.00 38.67
CA MET A 1 36.66 -36.53 38.54
C MET A 1 36.56 -36.18 37.06
N HIS A 2 35.34 -36.00 36.56
CA HIS A 2 35.05 -35.49 35.22
C HIS A 2 33.79 -34.64 35.33
N THR A 3 33.95 -33.34 35.12
CA THR A 3 32.91 -32.33 35.06
C THR A 3 32.27 -32.33 33.66
N PRO A 4 30.94 -32.19 33.53
CA PRO A 4 30.31 -31.99 32.23
C PRO A 4 30.31 -30.50 31.87
N LYS A 5 30.78 -30.16 30.66
CA LYS A 5 30.63 -28.83 30.07
C LYS A 5 29.19 -28.67 29.57
N GLN A 6 28.50 -27.64 30.06
CA GLN A 6 27.25 -27.13 29.48
C GLN A 6 27.55 -26.49 28.12
N GLU A 7 26.96 -27.02 27.05
CA GLU A 7 26.85 -26.30 25.78
C GLU A 7 25.64 -25.36 25.82
N LEU A 8 25.93 -24.06 25.88
CA LEU A 8 25.00 -22.99 25.59
C LEU A 8 24.91 -22.85 24.07
N SER A 9 23.85 -23.37 23.45
CA SER A 9 23.56 -23.09 22.04
C SER A 9 22.95 -21.69 21.91
N THR A 10 23.76 -20.79 21.39
CA THR A 10 23.47 -19.40 21.03
C THR A 10 22.34 -19.31 20.00
N LEU A 11 21.28 -18.58 20.35
CA LEU A 11 20.25 -18.09 19.42
C LEU A 11 20.90 -17.11 18.42
N SER A 12 21.11 -17.57 17.19
CA SER A 12 21.47 -16.71 16.06
C SER A 12 20.21 -16.04 15.52
N LEU A 13 19.98 -14.80 15.91
CA LEU A 13 19.06 -13.87 15.25
C LEU A 13 19.78 -13.30 14.02
N SER A 14 19.59 -13.93 12.86
CA SER A 14 19.99 -13.31 11.58
C SER A 14 18.92 -12.28 11.19
N VAL A 15 19.27 -11.01 11.35
CA VAL A 15 18.62 -9.85 10.73
C VAL A 15 19.74 -9.17 9.97
N ASP A 16 19.81 -9.33 8.65
CA ASP A 16 20.58 -8.45 7.76
C ASP A 16 20.30 -8.84 6.30
N TYR A 17 19.59 -7.97 5.57
CA TYR A 17 19.72 -7.84 4.12
C TYR A 17 19.46 -6.39 3.73
N TRP A 18 20.54 -5.60 3.72
CA TRP A 18 20.63 -4.36 2.95
C TRP A 18 21.33 -4.69 1.64
N VAL A 19 20.64 -4.60 0.50
CA VAL A 19 21.29 -4.65 -0.82
C VAL A 19 21.50 -3.21 -1.28
N GLN A 20 22.72 -2.71 -1.05
CA GLN A 20 23.18 -1.44 -1.61
C GLN A 20 24.15 -1.77 -2.75
N SER A 21 23.75 -1.56 -4.01
CA SER A 21 24.64 -1.67 -5.16
C SER A 21 25.21 -0.29 -5.51
N LEU A 22 26.27 0.12 -4.83
CA LEU A 22 27.12 1.24 -5.25
C LEU A 22 28.39 0.66 -5.90
N ARG A 23 28.48 0.71 -7.23
CA ARG A 23 29.76 0.47 -7.93
C ARG A 23 30.41 1.81 -8.22
N HIS A 24 31.34 2.23 -7.36
CA HIS A 24 32.41 3.16 -7.76
C HIS A 24 33.40 2.37 -8.64
N ARG A 25 33.67 2.89 -9.84
CA ARG A 25 34.80 2.45 -10.68
C ARG A 25 36.03 3.24 -10.28
N ASP A 26 37.10 2.53 -9.92
CA ASP A 26 38.47 2.98 -10.11
C ASP A 26 39.26 1.84 -10.79
N GLU A 27 40.13 2.23 -11.71
CA GLU A 27 40.84 1.42 -12.70
C GLU A 27 42.02 0.64 -12.09
N THR A 28 42.23 -0.61 -12.51
CA THR A 28 43.48 -1.09 -13.13
C THR A 28 43.36 -2.54 -13.63
N GLU A 29 43.98 -2.80 -14.79
CA GLU A 29 43.96 -4.06 -15.54
C GLU A 29 44.71 -5.20 -14.85
N ALA A 30 44.12 -6.41 -14.85
CA ALA A 30 44.84 -7.67 -15.10
C ALA A 30 43.83 -8.77 -15.44
N GLN A 31 43.85 -9.21 -16.69
CA GLN A 31 43.08 -10.36 -17.18
C GLN A 31 43.56 -11.65 -16.48
N SER A 32 42.69 -12.28 -15.71
CA SER A 32 42.72 -13.71 -15.45
C SER A 32 41.31 -14.26 -15.63
N ALA A 33 41.22 -15.47 -16.19
CA ALA A 33 39.98 -16.10 -16.63
C ALA A 33 39.01 -16.35 -15.47
N GLU A 34 38.23 -15.35 -15.09
CA GLU A 34 37.05 -15.54 -14.23
C GLU A 34 35.99 -16.26 -15.05
N SER A 35 35.58 -17.44 -14.57
CA SER A 35 34.29 -18.03 -14.89
C SER A 35 33.26 -16.90 -14.88
N LYS A 36 32.54 -16.66 -15.99
CA LYS A 36 31.45 -15.66 -16.04
C LYS A 36 30.57 -15.88 -14.81
N GLN A 37 30.80 -15.07 -13.78
CA GLN A 37 30.13 -15.22 -12.50
C GLN A 37 28.67 -14.97 -12.80
N ASP A 38 27.81 -15.94 -12.47
CA ASP A 38 26.38 -15.81 -12.70
C ASP A 38 25.90 -14.52 -12.01
N SER A 39 25.59 -13.50 -12.81
CA SER A 39 25.25 -12.16 -12.30
C SER A 39 23.82 -12.07 -11.80
N ARG A 40 23.09 -13.19 -11.78
CA ARG A 40 21.72 -13.26 -11.27
C ARG A 40 21.69 -13.08 -9.76
N ILE A 41 20.80 -12.22 -9.31
CA ILE A 41 20.50 -12.02 -7.89
C ILE A 41 19.21 -12.76 -7.60
N TYR A 42 19.24 -13.65 -6.60
CA TYR A 42 18.06 -14.38 -6.14
C TYR A 42 17.53 -13.77 -4.85
N VAL A 43 16.21 -13.64 -4.75
CA VAL A 43 15.51 -13.17 -3.56
C VAL A 43 14.57 -14.28 -3.09
N ASN A 44 14.67 -14.67 -1.82
CA ASN A 44 13.75 -15.64 -1.24
C ASN A 44 12.38 -14.99 -0.97
N THR A 45 11.44 -15.17 -1.89
CA THR A 45 10.07 -14.65 -1.77
C THR A 45 9.17 -15.51 -0.89
N ASN A 46 9.60 -16.71 -0.48
CA ASN A 46 8.86 -17.61 0.42
C ASN A 46 8.98 -17.21 1.90
N ALA A 47 9.97 -16.37 2.26
CA ALA A 47 10.11 -15.78 3.60
C ALA A 47 9.64 -14.31 3.67
N PRO A 48 9.08 -13.86 4.81
CA PRO A 48 8.82 -12.44 5.07
C PRO A 48 10.11 -11.61 4.99
N PHE A 49 10.08 -10.50 4.25
CA PHE A 49 11.18 -9.54 4.17
C PHE A 49 10.68 -8.12 3.94
N SER A 50 11.55 -7.14 4.22
CA SER A 50 11.32 -5.75 3.87
C SER A 50 12.41 -5.29 2.91
N ALA A 51 12.04 -4.53 1.88
CA ALA A 51 12.98 -3.98 0.91
C ALA A 51 12.67 -2.51 0.63
N ILE A 52 13.72 -1.72 0.43
CA ILE A 52 13.62 -0.34 -0.04
C ILE A 52 14.31 -0.25 -1.39
N VAL A 53 13.59 0.22 -2.40
CA VAL A 53 14.08 0.45 -3.76
C VAL A 53 14.14 1.96 -3.97
N CYS A 54 15.35 2.51 -4.01
CA CYS A 54 15.56 3.94 -4.14
C CYS A 54 16.39 4.32 -5.38
N GLY A 55 16.16 5.52 -5.91
CA GLY A 55 16.86 6.00 -7.11
C GLY A 55 16.11 7.12 -7.83
N VAL A 56 16.81 7.86 -8.68
CA VAL A 56 16.23 8.98 -9.44
C VAL A 56 15.08 8.56 -10.34
N GLN A 57 14.25 9.51 -10.80
CA GLN A 57 13.21 9.22 -11.79
C GLN A 57 13.82 8.56 -13.04
N GLY A 58 13.18 7.53 -13.58
CA GLY A 58 13.68 6.78 -14.73
C GLY A 58 14.79 5.75 -14.46
N SER A 59 15.26 5.60 -13.22
CA SER A 59 16.31 4.62 -12.87
C SER A 59 15.87 3.14 -12.81
N GLY A 60 14.62 2.84 -13.17
CA GLY A 60 14.10 1.46 -13.17
C GLY A 60 13.60 0.93 -11.82
N LYS A 61 13.28 1.81 -10.86
CA LYS A 61 12.71 1.43 -9.54
C LYS A 61 11.44 0.59 -9.64
N SER A 62 10.41 1.14 -10.27
CA SER A 62 9.10 0.49 -10.38
C SER A 62 9.20 -0.79 -11.22
N HIS A 63 10.11 -0.83 -12.20
CA HIS A 63 10.45 -2.07 -12.91
C HIS A 63 11.07 -3.13 -11.98
N THR A 64 12.04 -2.74 -11.15
CA THR A 64 12.63 -3.64 -10.14
C THR A 64 11.58 -4.19 -9.18
N VAL A 65 10.63 -3.34 -8.74
CA VAL A 65 9.49 -3.76 -7.91
C VAL A 65 8.57 -4.73 -8.66
N ALA A 66 8.27 -4.47 -9.93
CA ALA A 66 7.47 -5.37 -10.76
C ALA A 66 8.13 -6.74 -10.92
N VAL A 67 9.45 -6.80 -11.12
CA VAL A 67 10.21 -8.06 -11.17
C VAL A 67 10.17 -8.80 -9.82
N LEU A 68 10.29 -8.09 -8.69
CA LEU A 68 10.12 -8.71 -7.38
C LEU A 68 8.72 -9.29 -7.20
N LEU A 69 7.69 -8.56 -7.62
CA LEU A 69 6.30 -9.01 -7.56
C LEU A 69 6.06 -10.19 -8.51
N GLU A 70 6.66 -10.22 -9.71
CA GLU A 70 6.55 -11.36 -10.62
C GLU A 70 6.94 -12.68 -9.90
N ASN A 71 8.05 -12.65 -9.15
CA ASN A 71 8.54 -13.77 -8.32
C ASN A 71 7.66 -14.09 -7.09
N MET A 72 6.60 -13.31 -6.84
CA MET A 72 5.63 -13.49 -5.76
C MET A 72 4.25 -13.96 -6.24
N PHE A 73 3.99 -13.90 -7.55
CA PHE A 73 2.71 -14.30 -8.14
C PHE A 73 2.83 -15.41 -9.18
N VAL A 74 3.89 -15.40 -9.99
CA VAL A 74 4.07 -16.37 -11.07
C VAL A 74 4.65 -17.67 -10.52
N CYS A 75 3.82 -18.71 -10.45
CA CYS A 75 4.22 -20.06 -10.03
C CYS A 75 4.58 -20.95 -11.21
N ASN A 76 5.20 -22.11 -10.91
CA ASN A 76 5.49 -23.19 -11.86
C ASN A 76 6.44 -22.81 -13.01
N THR A 77 7.31 -21.82 -12.78
CA THR A 77 8.29 -21.34 -13.76
C THR A 77 9.70 -21.47 -13.17
N PRO A 78 10.36 -22.65 -13.31
CA PRO A 78 11.68 -22.89 -12.73
C PRO A 78 12.77 -21.90 -13.19
N GLN A 79 12.55 -21.21 -14.32
CA GLN A 79 13.46 -20.21 -14.88
C GLN A 79 13.55 -18.93 -14.02
N ILE A 80 12.47 -18.58 -13.30
CA ILE A 80 12.42 -17.38 -12.44
C ILE A 80 12.58 -17.73 -10.96
N GLY A 81 12.21 -18.95 -10.55
CA GLY A 81 12.46 -19.44 -9.18
C GLY A 81 11.48 -20.52 -8.72
N SER A 82 11.51 -20.81 -7.42
CA SER A 82 10.58 -21.73 -6.77
C SER A 82 9.70 -20.97 -5.79
N LEU A 83 8.45 -20.73 -6.18
CA LEU A 83 7.43 -20.10 -5.35
C LEU A 83 6.45 -21.17 -4.85
N GLU A 84 6.39 -21.39 -3.53
CA GLU A 84 5.53 -22.42 -2.95
C GLU A 84 4.04 -22.10 -3.10
N LYS A 85 3.67 -20.83 -2.86
CA LYS A 85 2.29 -20.34 -2.94
C LYS A 85 2.27 -18.90 -3.47
N PRO A 86 1.41 -18.58 -4.46
CA PRO A 86 1.16 -17.20 -4.85
C PRO A 86 0.70 -16.36 -3.65
N LEU A 87 1.26 -15.16 -3.52
CA LEU A 87 0.90 -14.24 -2.45
C LEU A 87 -0.43 -13.53 -2.75
N SER A 88 -0.96 -12.81 -1.76
CA SER A 88 -1.93 -11.74 -1.98
C SER A 88 -1.19 -10.41 -2.01
N GLY A 89 -1.43 -9.57 -3.01
CA GLY A 89 -0.73 -8.30 -3.18
C GLY A 89 -1.60 -7.08 -2.97
N LEU A 90 -1.05 -6.07 -2.30
CA LEU A 90 -1.56 -4.70 -2.29
C LEU A 90 -0.44 -3.74 -2.75
N VAL A 91 -0.68 -3.01 -3.82
CA VAL A 91 0.20 -1.92 -4.31
C VAL A 91 -0.50 -0.60 -4.08
N LEU A 92 0.17 0.33 -3.41
CA LEU A 92 -0.26 1.70 -3.21
C LEU A 92 0.55 2.59 -4.14
N HIS A 93 -0.10 3.26 -5.08
CA HIS A 93 0.56 4.01 -6.15
C HIS A 93 -0.06 5.40 -6.34
N VAL A 94 0.81 6.39 -6.50
CA VAL A 94 0.46 7.74 -6.94
C VAL A 94 1.46 8.14 -8.02
N GLY A 95 0.98 8.24 -9.26
CA GLY A 95 1.72 8.63 -10.44
C GLY A 95 1.54 10.11 -10.80
N GLU A 96 1.71 10.44 -12.07
CA GLU A 96 1.26 11.71 -12.63
C GLU A 96 -0.23 11.54 -13.01
N GLY A 97 -1.09 12.43 -12.51
CA GLY A 97 -2.53 12.38 -12.81
C GLY A 97 -2.88 13.00 -14.16
N GLY A 98 -4.04 12.64 -14.73
CA GLY A 98 -4.58 13.25 -15.95
C GLY A 98 -4.33 12.44 -17.23
N PRO A 99 -4.41 13.07 -18.42
CA PRO A 99 -4.30 12.36 -19.70
C PRO A 99 -2.96 11.65 -19.94
N ASP A 100 -1.89 12.15 -19.33
CA ASP A 100 -0.53 11.60 -19.46
C ASP A 100 -0.23 10.47 -18.45
N SER A 101 -1.21 10.11 -17.61
CA SER A 101 -1.08 9.01 -16.65
C SER A 101 -0.65 7.72 -17.35
N GLN A 102 0.33 7.06 -16.73
CA GLN A 102 0.78 5.73 -17.12
C GLN A 102 0.28 4.71 -16.11
N PRO A 103 0.03 3.45 -16.54
CA PRO A 103 -0.32 2.40 -15.60
C PRO A 103 0.85 2.16 -14.64
N SER A 104 0.54 1.75 -13.41
CA SER A 104 1.54 1.27 -12.48
C SER A 104 2.33 0.12 -13.10
N GLU A 105 3.66 0.14 -12.98
CA GLU A 105 4.53 -0.93 -13.50
C GLU A 105 4.13 -2.32 -12.97
N ALA A 106 3.60 -2.38 -11.75
CA ALA A 106 3.12 -3.61 -11.14
C ALA A 106 1.97 -4.27 -11.94
N ALA A 107 1.23 -3.51 -12.75
CA ALA A 107 0.16 -4.07 -13.56
C ALA A 107 0.66 -4.91 -14.74
N TRP A 108 1.87 -4.65 -15.24
CA TRP A 108 2.44 -5.39 -16.38
C TRP A 108 2.74 -6.87 -16.07
N ILE A 109 2.70 -7.27 -14.80
CA ILE A 109 2.77 -8.68 -14.39
C ILE A 109 1.61 -9.49 -14.99
N GLY A 110 0.46 -8.84 -15.24
CA GLY A 110 -0.69 -9.45 -15.91
C GLY A 110 -0.50 -9.68 -17.41
N SER A 111 0.61 -9.21 -17.96
CA SER A 111 0.97 -9.29 -19.38
C SER A 111 2.15 -10.24 -19.63
N ALA A 112 2.54 -11.05 -18.64
CA ALA A 112 3.67 -11.97 -18.80
C ALA A 112 3.45 -12.93 -19.97
N MET A 113 4.41 -12.95 -20.91
CA MET A 113 4.35 -13.67 -22.19
C MET A 113 4.96 -15.08 -22.11
N ILE A 114 4.82 -15.76 -20.97
CA ILE A 114 5.32 -17.12 -20.81
C ILE A 114 4.12 -18.06 -21.02
N ASP A 115 4.14 -18.86 -22.09
CA ASP A 115 3.03 -19.73 -22.51
C ASP A 115 2.54 -20.71 -21.41
N SER A 116 3.39 -21.04 -20.44
CA SER A 116 3.07 -21.93 -19.32
C SER A 116 2.78 -21.22 -17.99
N ALA A 117 2.95 -19.89 -17.92
CA ALA A 117 2.81 -19.15 -16.68
C ALA A 117 1.35 -18.78 -16.42
N VAL A 118 0.91 -19.02 -15.18
CA VAL A 118 -0.37 -18.51 -14.71
C VAL A 118 -0.15 -17.09 -14.18
N VAL A 119 -0.66 -16.10 -14.90
CA VAL A 119 -0.62 -14.70 -14.47
C VAL A 119 -1.68 -14.41 -13.41
N PRO A 120 -1.40 -13.54 -12.43
CA PRO A 120 -2.39 -13.19 -11.41
C PRO A 120 -3.52 -12.34 -12.02
N PRO A 121 -4.79 -12.52 -11.59
CA PRO A 121 -5.81 -11.51 -11.83
C PRO A 121 -5.41 -10.20 -11.13
N ILE A 122 -5.56 -9.08 -11.84
CA ILE A 122 -5.20 -7.75 -11.34
C ILE A 122 -6.46 -6.90 -11.21
N THR A 123 -6.74 -6.40 -10.00
CA THR A 123 -7.81 -5.41 -9.78
C THR A 123 -7.20 -4.07 -9.42
N VAL A 124 -7.49 -3.05 -10.23
CA VAL A 124 -7.01 -1.68 -10.02
C VAL A 124 -8.17 -0.85 -9.48
N TYR A 125 -8.05 -0.39 -8.24
CA TYR A 125 -8.96 0.56 -7.62
C TYR A 125 -8.46 1.98 -7.83
N VAL A 126 -9.31 2.84 -8.40
CA VAL A 126 -8.98 4.22 -8.73
C VAL A 126 -9.96 5.19 -8.08
N SER A 127 -9.57 6.46 -7.98
CA SER A 127 -10.51 7.50 -7.58
C SER A 127 -11.80 7.48 -8.43
N PRO A 128 -13.00 7.60 -7.83
CA PRO A 128 -14.26 7.69 -8.57
C PRO A 128 -14.27 8.81 -9.62
N SER A 129 -13.60 9.93 -9.38
CA SER A 129 -13.49 11.05 -10.33
C SER A 129 -12.61 10.76 -11.54
N SER A 130 -11.65 9.83 -11.42
CA SER A 130 -10.70 9.49 -12.50
C SER A 130 -11.00 8.15 -13.18
N LEU A 131 -12.13 7.52 -12.89
CA LEU A 131 -12.44 6.16 -13.34
C LEU A 131 -12.31 5.98 -14.86
N ASN A 132 -12.92 6.87 -15.65
CA ASN A 132 -12.92 6.77 -17.12
C ASN A 132 -11.52 6.93 -17.72
N THR A 133 -10.74 7.88 -17.19
CA THR A 133 -9.35 8.10 -17.58
C THR A 133 -8.53 6.86 -17.29
N MET A 134 -8.61 6.33 -16.07
CA MET A 134 -7.80 5.20 -15.65
C MET A 134 -8.20 3.89 -16.32
N GLN A 135 -9.47 3.71 -16.67
CA GLN A 135 -9.90 2.61 -17.54
C GLN A 135 -9.17 2.63 -18.88
N SER A 136 -9.03 3.82 -19.49
CA SER A 136 -8.32 4.00 -20.75
C SER A 136 -6.81 3.79 -20.61
N VAL A 137 -6.23 4.22 -19.49
CA VAL A 137 -4.80 4.04 -19.17
C VAL A 137 -4.45 2.56 -19.03
N TYR A 138 -5.23 1.82 -18.22
CA TYR A 138 -4.96 0.41 -17.92
C TYR A 138 -5.43 -0.55 -19.01
N ALA A 139 -6.32 -0.13 -19.93
CA ALA A 139 -6.69 -0.93 -21.09
C ALA A 139 -5.48 -1.32 -21.96
N LYS A 140 -4.40 -0.54 -21.91
CA LYS A 140 -3.13 -0.81 -22.63
C LYS A 140 -2.36 -2.02 -22.08
N VAL A 141 -2.61 -2.40 -20.81
CA VAL A 141 -1.87 -3.47 -20.14
C VAL A 141 -2.31 -4.85 -20.64
N GLY A 142 -3.63 -5.08 -20.69
CA GLY A 142 -4.21 -6.33 -21.19
C GLY A 142 -5.51 -6.72 -20.48
N SER A 143 -6.06 -7.86 -20.88
CA SER A 143 -7.36 -8.36 -20.41
C SER A 143 -7.38 -8.87 -18.96
N HIS A 144 -6.22 -9.11 -18.35
CA HIS A 144 -6.11 -9.57 -16.95
C HIS A 144 -6.29 -8.44 -15.92
N VAL A 145 -6.44 -7.19 -16.38
CA VAL A 145 -6.62 -6.02 -15.53
C VAL A 145 -8.09 -5.60 -15.51
N THR A 146 -8.67 -5.51 -14.31
CA THR A 146 -10.00 -4.96 -14.08
C THR A 146 -9.90 -3.66 -13.31
N VAL A 147 -10.40 -2.56 -13.87
CA VAL A 147 -10.42 -1.25 -13.20
C VAL A 147 -11.78 -1.01 -12.55
N LYS A 148 -11.77 -0.62 -11.26
CA LYS A 148 -12.97 -0.35 -10.45
C LYS A 148 -12.82 0.96 -9.67
N PRO A 149 -13.92 1.67 -9.38
CA PRO A 149 -13.85 2.80 -8.46
C PRO A 149 -13.51 2.29 -7.04
N LEU A 150 -12.63 2.99 -6.34
CA LEU A 150 -12.38 2.80 -4.92
C LEU A 150 -13.58 3.37 -4.16
N LEU A 151 -14.38 2.49 -3.58
CA LEU A 151 -15.47 2.84 -2.68
C LEU A 151 -15.33 2.04 -1.39
N PHE A 152 -15.61 2.66 -0.26
CA PHE A 152 -15.63 2.04 1.06
C PHE A 152 -17.06 1.79 1.50
N ASN A 153 -17.29 0.65 2.11
CA ASN A 153 -18.52 0.40 2.85
C ASN A 153 -18.46 1.09 4.22
N GLU A 154 -19.63 1.47 4.77
CA GLU A 154 -19.72 2.04 6.13
C GLU A 154 -19.04 1.14 7.19
N SER A 155 -19.09 -0.18 7.02
CA SER A 155 -18.45 -1.14 7.94
C SER A 155 -16.92 -1.11 7.90
N GLU A 156 -16.33 -0.56 6.84
CA GLU A 156 -14.87 -0.47 6.66
C GLU A 156 -14.31 0.83 7.24
N LEU A 157 -15.17 1.83 7.46
CA LEU A 157 -14.81 3.10 8.07
C LEU A 157 -14.90 3.02 9.59
N ASP A 158 -13.94 2.36 10.23
CA ASP A 158 -13.81 2.41 11.69
C ASP A 158 -13.37 3.80 12.19
N ALA A 159 -13.44 4.01 13.52
CA ALA A 159 -13.03 5.26 14.15
C ALA A 159 -11.63 5.76 13.71
N LYS A 160 -10.68 4.83 13.53
CA LYS A 160 -9.32 5.16 13.08
C LYS A 160 -9.32 5.56 11.59
N ALA A 161 -10.14 4.93 10.74
CA ALA A 161 -10.29 5.30 9.33
C ALA A 161 -10.83 6.72 9.18
N PHE A 162 -11.83 7.05 9.99
CA PHE A 162 -12.40 8.38 10.02
C PHE A 162 -11.37 9.43 10.46
N LEU A 163 -10.59 9.15 11.51
CA LEU A 163 -9.49 10.03 11.93
C LEU A 163 -8.43 10.20 10.85
N SER A 164 -8.02 9.11 10.19
CA SER A 164 -7.05 9.16 9.10
C SER A 164 -7.49 10.15 8.03
N LEU A 165 -8.76 10.14 7.60
CA LEU A 165 -9.26 11.02 6.54
C LEU A 165 -9.52 12.45 6.98
N MET A 166 -9.89 12.67 8.25
CA MET A 166 -10.21 14.00 8.77
C MET A 166 -9.00 14.77 9.31
N ALA A 167 -7.93 14.08 9.72
CA ALA A 167 -6.73 14.70 10.28
C ALA A 167 -5.82 15.34 9.22
N ILE A 168 -6.15 15.18 7.94
CA ILE A 168 -5.28 15.54 6.82
C ILE A 168 -5.47 17.00 6.41
N GLY A 169 -4.36 17.66 6.05
CA GLY A 169 -4.34 18.87 5.22
C GLY A 169 -4.58 20.22 5.89
N SER A 170 -4.12 20.39 7.12
CA SER A 170 -3.71 21.71 7.60
C SER A 170 -2.20 21.89 7.45
N SER A 171 -1.78 23.08 7.02
CA SER A 171 -0.38 23.50 6.98
C SER A 171 0.21 23.73 8.38
N GLU A 172 -0.64 23.95 9.38
CA GLU A 172 -0.27 24.46 10.71
C GLU A 172 -0.67 23.53 11.89
N GLY A 173 -0.75 22.22 11.67
CA GLY A 173 -1.09 21.23 12.72
C GLY A 173 -2.58 20.87 12.77
N ALA A 174 -2.96 19.85 13.56
CA ALA A 174 -4.28 19.20 13.48
C ALA A 174 -5.46 20.20 13.42
N PRO A 175 -6.40 20.07 12.46
CA PRO A 175 -7.52 21.00 12.31
C PRO A 175 -8.31 21.17 13.61
N LEU A 176 -8.77 22.38 13.92
CA LEU A 176 -9.41 22.66 15.21
C LEU A 176 -10.70 21.84 15.44
N TYR A 177 -11.40 21.42 14.38
CA TYR A 177 -12.56 20.52 14.49
C TYR A 177 -12.20 19.09 14.92
N MET A 178 -10.92 18.70 14.88
CA MET A 178 -10.48 17.36 15.25
C MET A 178 -10.73 17.04 16.72
N GLN A 179 -10.69 18.03 17.62
CA GLN A 179 -11.03 17.81 19.02
C GLN A 179 -12.49 17.37 19.18
N THR A 180 -13.39 17.96 18.39
CA THR A 180 -14.81 17.59 18.35
C THR A 180 -14.99 16.16 17.84
N ILE A 181 -14.29 15.79 16.75
CA ILE A 181 -14.31 14.43 16.21
C ILE A 181 -13.81 13.42 17.25
N LEU A 182 -12.66 13.68 17.85
CA LEU A 182 -12.07 12.82 18.89
C LEU A 182 -12.98 12.69 20.12
N SER A 183 -13.68 13.77 20.51
CA SER A 183 -14.68 13.71 21.58
C SER A 183 -15.82 12.75 21.23
N ILE A 184 -16.37 12.86 20.02
CA ILE A 184 -17.46 11.98 19.56
C ILE A 184 -17.00 10.53 19.53
N LEU A 185 -15.81 10.25 18.99
CA LEU A 185 -15.26 8.90 18.92
C LEU A 185 -15.01 8.30 20.31
N ARG A 186 -14.53 9.09 21.28
CA ARG A 186 -14.35 8.64 22.67
C ARG A 186 -15.68 8.35 23.37
N GLU A 187 -16.72 9.15 23.09
CA GLU A 187 -18.07 8.93 23.62
C GLU A 187 -18.70 7.65 23.05
N LEU A 188 -18.47 7.35 21.78
CA LEU A 188 -18.96 6.14 21.12
C LEU A 188 -18.21 4.88 21.58
N GLY A 189 -16.89 4.96 21.68
CA GLY A 189 -16.04 3.85 22.08
C GLY A 189 -16.31 2.58 21.25
N GLU A 190 -16.54 1.46 21.92
CA GLU A 190 -16.84 0.16 21.30
C GLU A 190 -18.19 0.10 20.60
N ARG A 191 -19.10 1.04 20.89
CA ARG A 191 -20.43 1.14 20.25
C ARG A 191 -20.40 1.99 18.98
N TYR A 192 -19.21 2.24 18.43
CA TYR A 192 -19.05 3.01 17.20
C TYR A 192 -19.79 2.36 16.03
N THR A 193 -20.64 3.15 15.38
CA THR A 193 -21.12 2.90 14.02
C THR A 193 -20.99 4.20 13.23
N TYR A 194 -20.83 4.09 11.91
CA TYR A 194 -20.75 5.26 11.04
C TYR A 194 -21.99 6.16 11.17
N GLN A 195 -23.19 5.56 11.18
CA GLN A 195 -24.45 6.27 11.30
C GLN A 195 -24.58 7.04 12.62
N GLU A 196 -24.25 6.40 13.74
CA GLU A 196 -24.34 7.01 15.05
C GLU A 196 -23.27 8.11 15.24
N PHE A 197 -22.11 7.94 14.61
CA PHE A 197 -21.10 8.98 14.51
C PHE A 197 -21.61 10.21 13.75
N MET A 198 -22.22 10.01 12.57
CA MET A 198 -22.77 11.10 11.76
C MET A 198 -23.86 11.88 12.50
N ILE A 199 -24.76 11.19 13.21
CA ILE A 199 -25.80 11.83 14.04
C ILE A 199 -25.17 12.74 15.12
N ARG A 200 -24.15 12.25 15.83
CA ARG A 200 -23.44 13.06 16.84
C ARG A 200 -22.68 14.23 16.22
N LEU A 201 -22.08 14.03 15.05
CA LEU A 201 -21.35 15.07 14.33
C LEU A 201 -22.28 16.21 13.95
N GLU A 202 -23.44 15.91 13.36
CA GLU A 202 -24.43 16.95 12.99
C GLU A 202 -24.89 17.77 14.20
N ARG A 203 -25.10 17.13 15.36
CA ARG A 203 -25.44 17.85 16.57
C ARG A 203 -24.34 18.82 17.01
N LYS A 204 -23.07 18.38 16.99
CA LYS A 204 -21.93 19.21 17.42
C LYS A 204 -21.51 20.26 16.39
N LYS A 205 -22.00 20.21 15.14
CA LYS A 205 -21.74 21.28 14.14
C LYS A 205 -22.26 22.64 14.59
N GLN A 206 -23.30 22.68 15.44
CA GLN A 206 -23.85 23.92 15.98
C GLN A 206 -22.85 24.67 16.89
N ASP A 207 -21.90 23.94 17.47
CA ASP A 207 -20.90 24.49 18.39
C ASP A 207 -19.59 24.89 17.69
N LEU A 208 -19.47 24.62 16.38
CA LEU A 208 -18.24 24.88 15.62
C LEU A 208 -18.23 26.29 15.02
N LEU A 209 -17.04 26.89 15.00
CA LEU A 209 -16.82 28.17 14.32
C LEU A 209 -17.00 28.01 12.80
N PRO A 210 -17.41 29.07 12.07
CA PRO A 210 -17.59 28.99 10.61
C PRO A 210 -16.37 28.47 9.85
N SER A 211 -15.16 28.86 10.23
CA SER A 211 -13.91 28.38 9.62
C SER A 211 -13.68 26.88 9.84
N GLN A 212 -14.06 26.35 11.01
CA GLN A 212 -13.97 24.93 11.34
C GLN A 212 -15.00 24.12 10.55
N LEU A 213 -16.21 24.66 10.36
CA LEU A 213 -17.26 24.04 9.56
C LEU A 213 -16.85 23.93 8.09
N THR A 214 -16.23 24.95 7.51
CA THR A 214 -15.75 24.91 6.12
C THR A 214 -14.73 23.80 5.92
N GLY A 215 -13.70 23.72 6.78
CA GLY A 215 -12.67 22.67 6.67
C GLY A 215 -13.23 21.26 6.90
N LEU A 216 -14.15 21.10 7.85
CA LEU A 216 -14.84 19.83 8.08
C LEU A 216 -15.69 19.43 6.87
N LYS A 217 -16.44 20.38 6.30
CA LYS A 217 -17.31 20.13 5.14
C LYS A 217 -16.51 19.62 3.94
N GLN A 218 -15.38 20.27 3.62
CA GLN A 218 -14.51 19.83 2.52
C GLN A 218 -14.00 18.39 2.72
N ARG A 219 -13.63 18.03 3.95
CA ARG A 219 -13.19 16.66 4.27
C ARG A 219 -14.32 15.65 4.19
N MET A 220 -15.51 16.01 4.65
CA MET A 220 -16.69 15.17 4.55
C MET A 220 -17.09 14.93 3.09
N GLU A 221 -17.06 15.96 2.25
CA GLU A 221 -17.34 15.82 0.80
C GLU A 221 -16.35 14.85 0.12
N LEU A 222 -15.07 14.91 0.49
CA LEU A 222 -14.07 13.95 0.01
C LEU A 222 -14.31 12.53 0.53
N LEU A 223 -14.66 12.36 1.81
CA LEU A 223 -15.01 11.05 2.36
C LEU A 223 -16.22 10.45 1.65
N GLU A 224 -17.28 11.25 1.48
CA GLU A 224 -18.54 10.85 0.87
C GLU A 224 -18.40 10.50 -0.61
N SER A 225 -17.45 11.09 -1.33
CA SER A 225 -17.18 10.72 -2.72
C SER A 225 -16.59 9.31 -2.86
N PHE A 226 -15.93 8.81 -1.81
CA PHE A 226 -15.39 7.45 -1.72
C PHE A 226 -16.30 6.48 -0.95
N LEU A 227 -17.51 6.87 -0.56
CA LEU A 227 -18.45 5.98 0.12
C LEU A 227 -19.38 5.26 -0.86
N GLU A 228 -19.61 3.97 -0.61
CA GLU A 228 -20.64 3.22 -1.33
C GLU A 228 -22.02 3.81 -1.01
N LYS A 229 -22.72 4.28 -2.04
CA LYS A 229 -24.09 4.78 -1.89
C LYS A 229 -25.04 3.58 -1.84
N PRO A 230 -25.94 3.50 -0.84
CA PRO A 230 -26.95 2.46 -0.83
C PRO A 230 -27.83 2.59 -2.08
N ALA A 231 -27.86 1.55 -2.90
CA ALA A 231 -28.79 1.51 -4.03
C ALA A 231 -30.22 1.41 -3.49
N TYR A 232 -31.11 2.32 -3.91
CA TYR A 232 -32.52 2.32 -3.52
C TYR A 232 -33.13 0.91 -3.63
N GLY A 233 -33.59 0.38 -2.50
CA GLY A 233 -34.27 -0.93 -2.43
C GLY A 233 -33.37 -2.17 -2.39
N LYS A 234 -32.04 -2.04 -2.37
CA LYS A 234 -31.12 -3.18 -2.15
C LYS A 234 -30.54 -3.14 -0.73
N LYS A 235 -30.41 -4.31 -0.09
CA LYS A 235 -29.68 -4.44 1.17
C LYS A 235 -28.27 -3.88 1.00
N GLN A 236 -27.72 -3.27 2.06
CA GLN A 236 -26.31 -2.89 2.12
C GLN A 236 -25.47 -4.07 1.63
N GLN A 237 -24.69 -3.84 0.57
CA GLN A 237 -23.83 -4.87 0.01
C GLN A 237 -22.75 -5.20 1.04
N ALA A 238 -22.38 -6.47 1.13
CA ALA A 238 -21.23 -6.85 1.93
C ALA A 238 -19.99 -6.12 1.40
N ALA A 239 -19.06 -5.79 2.29
CA ALA A 239 -17.81 -5.13 1.93
C ALA A 239 -17.14 -5.87 0.75
N PRO A 240 -16.60 -5.13 -0.24
CA PRO A 240 -16.01 -5.76 -1.41
C PRO A 240 -14.81 -6.61 -1.01
N VAL A 241 -14.76 -7.84 -1.53
CA VAL A 241 -13.58 -8.71 -1.36
C VAL A 241 -12.44 -8.16 -2.22
N ARG A 242 -11.63 -7.27 -1.64
CA ARG A 242 -10.50 -6.62 -2.34
C ARG A 242 -9.24 -7.47 -2.38
N PHE A 243 -9.13 -8.51 -1.54
CA PHE A 243 -7.89 -9.25 -1.34
C PHE A 243 -8.17 -10.76 -1.37
N ALA A 244 -7.40 -11.47 -2.20
CA ALA A 244 -7.48 -12.91 -2.34
C ALA A 244 -6.09 -13.50 -2.61
N ALA A 245 -5.93 -14.81 -2.37
CA ALA A 245 -4.71 -15.52 -2.72
C ALA A 245 -4.46 -15.51 -4.23
N GLY A 246 -3.22 -15.25 -4.64
CA GLY A 246 -2.83 -15.18 -6.05
C GLY A 246 -3.36 -13.97 -6.81
N GLN A 247 -3.98 -13.00 -6.13
CA GLN A 247 -4.47 -11.76 -6.73
C GLN A 247 -3.56 -10.59 -6.40
N LEU A 248 -3.34 -9.71 -7.37
CA LEU A 248 -2.72 -8.41 -7.17
C LEU A 248 -3.79 -7.31 -7.16
N THR A 249 -3.87 -6.58 -6.07
CA THR A 249 -4.72 -5.41 -5.94
C THR A 249 -3.86 -4.15 -5.98
N ILE A 250 -4.13 -3.28 -6.94
CA ILE A 250 -3.44 -1.99 -7.08
C ILE A 250 -4.43 -0.90 -6.70
N VAL A 251 -4.03 0.02 -5.82
CA VAL A 251 -4.79 1.22 -5.52
C VAL A 251 -4.02 2.38 -6.10
N ASP A 252 -4.56 2.93 -7.18
CA ASP A 252 -3.95 3.98 -7.96
C ASP A 252 -4.74 5.28 -7.77
N LEU A 253 -4.18 6.18 -6.97
CA LEU A 253 -4.76 7.49 -6.68
C LEU A 253 -4.05 8.60 -7.47
N SER A 254 -3.61 8.30 -8.71
CA SER A 254 -3.11 9.28 -9.69
C SER A 254 -4.22 10.19 -10.21
N ASP A 255 -4.78 11.00 -9.30
CA ASP A 255 -5.91 11.88 -9.56
C ASP A 255 -5.48 13.33 -9.22
N PRO A 256 -5.57 14.29 -10.17
CA PRO A 256 -5.17 15.67 -9.92
C PRO A 256 -6.01 16.38 -8.85
N PHE A 257 -7.17 15.81 -8.47
CA PHE A 257 -8.06 16.33 -7.45
C PHE A 257 -7.83 15.71 -6.06
N ILE A 258 -6.85 14.80 -5.92
CA ILE A 258 -6.49 14.19 -4.64
C ILE A 258 -5.11 14.70 -4.21
N ASP A 259 -5.05 15.37 -3.06
CA ASP A 259 -3.78 15.78 -2.47
C ASP A 259 -3.03 14.60 -1.82
N SER A 260 -1.72 14.76 -1.67
CA SER A 260 -0.82 13.76 -1.10
C SER A 260 -1.21 13.31 0.31
N GLY A 261 -1.74 14.24 1.11
CA GLY A 261 -2.27 13.94 2.42
C GLY A 261 -3.47 13.01 2.32
N SER A 262 -4.45 13.36 1.48
CA SER A 262 -5.67 12.59 1.28
C SER A 262 -5.38 11.17 0.78
N ALA A 263 -4.49 11.04 -0.20
CA ALA A 263 -4.00 9.74 -0.67
C ALA A 263 -3.38 8.91 0.47
N CYS A 264 -2.56 9.53 1.33
CA CYS A 264 -1.97 8.89 2.49
C CYS A 264 -3.03 8.35 3.48
N GLY A 265 -4.11 9.10 3.72
CA GLY A 265 -5.23 8.66 4.57
C GLY A 265 -5.97 7.44 4.00
N PHE A 266 -6.29 7.45 2.71
CA PHE A 266 -6.91 6.32 2.05
C PHE A 266 -6.01 5.08 2.07
N PHE A 267 -4.72 5.26 1.82
CA PHE A 267 -3.72 4.21 1.91
C PHE A 267 -3.56 3.63 3.32
N GLU A 268 -3.67 4.46 4.37
CA GLU A 268 -3.69 3.96 5.75
C GLU A 268 -4.89 3.04 5.99
N ILE A 269 -6.08 3.43 5.52
CA ILE A 269 -7.29 2.60 5.64
C ILE A 269 -7.09 1.25 4.93
N LEU A 270 -6.67 1.30 3.66
CA LEU A 270 -6.47 0.11 2.84
C LEU A 270 -5.41 -0.82 3.40
N THR A 271 -4.33 -0.26 3.93
CA THR A 271 -3.27 -1.04 4.61
C THR A 271 -3.85 -1.79 5.79
N ARG A 272 -4.65 -1.14 6.65
CA ARG A 272 -5.27 -1.80 7.81
C ARG A 272 -6.28 -2.86 7.40
N LEU A 273 -7.08 -2.61 6.36
CA LEU A 273 -7.99 -3.61 5.80
C LEU A 273 -7.21 -4.84 5.28
N PHE A 274 -6.11 -4.62 4.58
CA PHE A 274 -5.27 -5.69 4.03
C PHE A 274 -4.58 -6.52 5.12
N VAL A 275 -4.07 -5.87 6.17
CA VAL A 275 -3.47 -6.55 7.32
C VAL A 275 -4.49 -7.46 8.01
N ARG A 276 -5.73 -6.99 8.20
CA ARG A 276 -6.83 -7.76 8.82
C ARG A 276 -7.42 -8.85 7.93
N ALA A 277 -7.33 -8.70 6.61
CA ALA A 277 -7.95 -9.64 5.66
C ALA A 277 -7.38 -11.05 5.80
N ASN A 278 -8.24 -12.07 5.87
CA ASN A 278 -7.82 -13.46 5.85
C ASN A 278 -7.76 -13.97 4.39
N VAL A 279 -6.56 -14.15 3.86
CA VAL A 279 -6.31 -14.53 2.46
C VAL A 279 -5.72 -15.93 2.29
N ASN A 280 -5.57 -16.71 3.37
CA ASN A 280 -5.03 -18.09 3.35
C ASN A 280 -3.67 -18.28 2.63
N THR A 281 -2.91 -17.20 2.45
CA THR A 281 -1.55 -17.17 1.88
C THR A 281 -0.75 -16.03 2.50
N GLY A 282 0.54 -15.92 2.18
CA GLY A 282 1.37 -14.77 2.56
C GLY A 282 0.95 -13.49 1.83
N LYS A 283 1.32 -12.34 2.38
CA LYS A 283 0.94 -11.02 1.85
C LYS A 283 2.16 -10.25 1.40
N VAL A 284 2.01 -9.41 0.37
CA VAL A 284 2.97 -8.38 0.00
C VAL A 284 2.28 -7.02 -0.07
N LEU A 285 2.83 -6.05 0.67
CA LEU A 285 2.45 -4.64 0.61
C LEU A 285 3.56 -3.87 -0.12
N VAL A 286 3.19 -3.19 -1.19
CA VAL A 286 4.06 -2.32 -1.96
C VAL A 286 3.61 -0.88 -1.79
N VAL A 287 4.56 -0.02 -1.43
CA VAL A 287 4.39 1.42 -1.26
C VAL A 287 5.22 2.06 -2.36
N ASP A 288 4.61 2.28 -3.53
CA ASP A 288 5.31 2.79 -4.71
C ASP A 288 5.25 4.32 -4.79
N GLU A 289 6.27 4.94 -5.38
CA GLU A 289 6.47 6.39 -5.43
C GLU A 289 6.26 7.08 -4.06
N ALA A 290 6.76 6.45 -2.99
CA ALA A 290 6.43 6.78 -1.60
C ALA A 290 6.72 8.25 -1.23
N HIS A 291 7.74 8.86 -1.83
CA HIS A 291 8.08 10.27 -1.66
C HIS A 291 6.94 11.24 -2.04
N LYS A 292 5.99 10.84 -2.89
CA LYS A 292 4.84 11.68 -3.29
C LYS A 292 3.81 11.87 -2.18
N TYR A 293 3.68 10.91 -1.25
CA TYR A 293 2.63 10.95 -0.22
C TYR A 293 3.10 10.70 1.22
N LEU A 294 4.31 10.15 1.44
CA LEU A 294 4.87 10.00 2.79
C LEU A 294 5.58 11.27 3.26
N THR A 295 6.32 11.96 2.37
CA THR A 295 7.18 13.11 2.74
C THR A 295 6.38 14.35 3.14
N ALA A 296 5.20 14.55 2.54
CA ALA A 296 4.32 15.68 2.86
C ALA A 296 3.88 15.73 4.33
N ASN A 297 4.03 14.61 5.05
CA ASN A 297 3.66 14.48 6.46
C ASN A 297 4.87 14.52 7.41
N VAL A 298 6.10 14.23 6.98
CA VAL A 298 7.29 14.16 7.87
C VAL A 298 7.57 15.50 8.56
N LEU A 299 7.33 16.63 7.88
CA LEU A 299 7.48 17.98 8.46
C LEU A 299 6.34 18.36 9.44
N LYS A 300 5.29 17.55 9.57
CA LYS A 300 4.06 17.83 10.33
C LYS A 300 3.78 16.79 11.44
N GLY A 301 4.71 15.87 11.69
CA GLY A 301 4.56 14.70 12.54
C GLY A 301 4.34 13.42 11.73
N GLU A 302 4.83 12.27 12.22
CA GLU A 302 4.70 10.99 11.52
C GLU A 302 3.26 10.69 11.05
N SER A 303 3.08 10.48 9.74
CA SER A 303 1.79 10.07 9.18
C SER A 303 1.31 8.76 9.79
N GLY A 304 -0.02 8.57 9.87
CA GLY A 304 -0.60 7.31 10.33
C GLY A 304 -0.12 6.12 9.51
N LEU A 305 0.02 6.30 8.20
CA LEU A 305 0.59 5.29 7.30
C LEU A 305 2.06 4.97 7.63
N THR A 306 2.91 5.96 7.90
CA THR A 306 4.33 5.74 8.28
C THR A 306 4.43 4.89 9.55
N LYS A 307 3.60 5.19 10.56
CA LYS A 307 3.54 4.40 11.81
C LYS A 307 3.08 2.97 11.56
N GLU A 308 2.05 2.80 10.73
CA GLU A 308 1.54 1.49 10.36
C GLU A 308 2.63 0.68 9.62
N LEU A 309 3.30 1.26 8.62
CA LEU A 309 4.41 0.63 7.90
C LEU A 309 5.56 0.22 8.84
N SER A 310 5.97 1.10 9.75
CA SER A 310 7.01 0.81 10.75
C SER A 310 6.62 -0.38 11.65
N SER A 311 5.35 -0.41 12.09
CA SER A 311 4.81 -1.55 12.85
C SER A 311 4.81 -2.84 12.03
N LEU A 312 4.42 -2.78 10.76
CA LEU A 312 4.41 -3.94 9.86
C LEU A 312 5.81 -4.51 9.64
N VAL A 313 6.80 -3.67 9.39
CA VAL A 313 8.20 -4.10 9.23
C VAL A 313 8.69 -4.82 10.50
N ARG A 314 8.33 -4.32 11.69
CA ARG A 314 8.68 -4.95 12.98
C ARG A 314 7.96 -6.28 13.22
N GLN A 315 6.76 -6.47 12.67
CA GLN A 315 5.90 -7.64 12.91
C GLN A 315 5.77 -8.58 11.71
N GLN A 316 6.57 -8.38 10.65
CA GLN A 316 6.42 -9.06 9.36
C GLN A 316 6.43 -10.60 9.44
N ARG A 317 7.22 -11.17 10.36
CA ARG A 317 7.29 -12.64 10.57
C ARG A 317 5.98 -13.22 11.11
N HIS A 318 5.33 -12.51 12.02
CA HIS A 318 4.05 -12.95 12.59
C HIS A 318 2.89 -12.83 11.60
N GLN A 319 2.98 -11.86 10.67
CA GLN A 319 1.93 -11.59 9.70
C GLN A 319 2.15 -12.25 8.33
N ALA A 320 3.25 -13.01 8.17
CA ALA A 320 3.70 -13.55 6.89
C ALA A 320 3.73 -12.48 5.76
N MET A 321 4.13 -11.26 6.11
CA MET A 321 4.06 -10.07 5.26
C MET A 321 5.41 -9.76 4.62
N ARG A 322 5.43 -9.37 3.35
CA ARG A 322 6.56 -8.65 2.74
C ARG A 322 6.20 -7.18 2.56
N VAL A 323 7.14 -6.28 2.82
CA VAL A 323 6.92 -4.84 2.65
C VAL A 323 7.98 -4.30 1.69
N ILE A 324 7.55 -3.75 0.56
CA ILE A 324 8.45 -3.14 -0.44
C ILE A 324 8.12 -1.66 -0.53
N ILE A 325 9.12 -0.80 -0.33
CA ILE A 325 8.95 0.65 -0.45
C ILE A 325 9.80 1.15 -1.62
N SER A 326 9.19 1.79 -2.60
CA SER A 326 9.87 2.39 -3.75
C SER A 326 9.80 3.92 -3.66
N THR A 327 10.95 4.60 -3.74
CA THR A 327 11.05 6.06 -3.50
C THR A 327 12.20 6.71 -4.27
N GLN A 328 12.16 8.02 -4.51
CA GLN A 328 13.23 8.71 -5.24
C GLN A 328 14.47 9.02 -4.39
N ALA A 329 14.29 9.22 -3.09
CA ALA A 329 15.36 9.47 -2.13
C ALA A 329 15.09 8.74 -0.81
N LEU A 330 16.16 8.29 -0.16
CA LEU A 330 16.19 7.72 1.19
C LEU A 330 16.26 8.83 2.25
#